data_AF-A0A838VP91-F1
#
_entry.id   AF-A0A838VP91-F1
#
_cell.length_a   1.000
_cell.length_b   1.000
_cell.length_c   1.000
_cell.angle_alpha   90.00
_cell.angle_beta   90.00
_cell.angle_gamma   90.00
#
_symmetry.space_group_name_H-M   'P 1'
#
loop_
_entity.id
_entity.type
_entity.pdbx_description
1 polymer ?
#
loop_
_entity_poly.entity_id
_entity_poly.type
_entity_poly.pdbx_seq_one_letter_code
_entity_poly.pdbx_strand_id
1 'polypeptide(L)'
;MKAIVTLCIGADQLGTLTHPLMRDYAHKVGADFVVIAAPKLNLKYIHYEKYQVYELLDTYDRILFLDSDIIVTPNCPDLFEIVPQNQFGAFLVSKHSYFHDGAIRVIQEVLGDIGWKREYFNSGVMLVSKQHQEVFCLEGDLLVWDSEKRDFFDQTILNYTVQKMGVPIYDIGYKFNHTTD
;
A
#
# COMPACT_ATOMS: atom_id res chain seq x y z
N MET A 1 1.74 -7.56 17.55
CA MET A 1 0.31 -7.33 17.26
C MET A 1 0.11 -7.16 15.75
N LYS A 2 -1.01 -7.66 15.21
CA LYS A 2 -1.36 -7.59 13.78
C LYS A 2 -2.55 -6.65 13.59
N ALA A 3 -2.58 -5.90 12.48
CA ALA A 3 -3.74 -5.11 12.11
C ALA A 3 -4.10 -5.27 10.62
N ILE A 4 -5.40 -5.24 10.34
CA ILE A 4 -5.96 -4.92 9.04
C ILE A 4 -6.28 -3.43 9.05
N VAL A 5 -5.69 -2.67 8.14
CA VAL A 5 -5.82 -1.21 8.06
C VAL A 5 -6.49 -0.84 6.76
N THR A 6 -7.44 0.09 6.79
CA THR A 6 -8.01 0.70 5.57
C THR A 6 -8.08 2.21 5.67
N LEU A 7 -8.00 2.89 4.53
CA LEU A 7 -8.15 4.35 4.42
C LEU A 7 -9.54 4.68 3.88
N CYS A 8 -10.35 5.40 4.66
CA CYS A 8 -11.70 5.79 4.27
C CYS A 8 -11.99 7.21 4.73
N ILE A 9 -11.75 8.19 3.84
CA ILE A 9 -12.05 9.60 4.08
C ILE A 9 -12.97 10.07 2.95
N GLY A 10 -14.22 10.43 3.29
CA GLY A 10 -15.22 10.89 2.30
C GLY A 10 -15.79 9.78 1.41
N ALA A 11 -15.56 8.51 1.75
CA ALA A 11 -16.01 7.34 0.99
C ALA A 11 -16.90 6.40 1.83
N ASP A 12 -17.61 6.93 2.83
CA ASP A 12 -18.32 6.15 3.85
C ASP A 12 -19.32 5.15 3.25
N GLN A 13 -20.03 5.53 2.17
CA GLN A 13 -21.00 4.65 1.52
C GLN A 13 -20.37 3.37 1.01
N LEU A 14 -19.18 3.46 0.41
CA LEU A 14 -18.43 2.29 -0.04
C LEU A 14 -17.97 1.45 1.15
N GLY A 15 -17.47 2.11 2.20
CA GLY A 15 -17.04 1.45 3.44
C GLY A 15 -18.14 0.62 4.10
N THR A 16 -19.41 1.04 4.00
CA THR A 16 -20.53 0.23 4.55
C THR A 16 -20.66 -1.15 3.90
N LEU A 17 -20.17 -1.31 2.66
CA LEU A 17 -20.21 -2.56 1.91
C LEU A 17 -18.94 -3.40 2.14
N THR A 18 -17.77 -2.78 2.17
CA THR A 18 -16.48 -3.50 2.16
C THR A 18 -15.91 -3.72 3.55
N HIS A 19 -16.04 -2.77 4.48
CA HIS A 19 -15.43 -2.85 5.81
C HIS A 19 -15.96 -3.99 6.68
N PRO A 20 -17.26 -4.39 6.63
CA PRO A 20 -17.71 -5.58 7.34
C PRO A 20 -16.91 -6.84 6.94
N LEU A 21 -16.61 -6.98 5.65
CA LEU A 21 -15.83 -8.12 5.13
C LEU A 21 -14.37 -8.07 5.60
N MET A 22 -13.77 -6.88 5.63
CA MET A 22 -12.41 -6.68 6.16
C MET A 22 -12.34 -6.98 7.67
N ARG A 23 -13.37 -6.58 8.43
CA ARG A 23 -13.47 -6.84 9.86
C ARG A 23 -13.67 -8.33 10.16
N ASP A 24 -14.49 -9.02 9.37
CA ASP A 24 -14.66 -10.47 9.48
C ASP A 24 -13.34 -11.20 9.18
N TYR A 25 -12.59 -10.72 8.18
CA TYR A 25 -11.25 -11.23 7.88
C TYR A 25 -10.25 -10.94 9.02
N ALA A 26 -10.27 -9.73 9.59
CA ALA A 26 -9.43 -9.37 10.74
C ALA A 26 -9.68 -10.32 11.92
N HIS A 27 -10.95 -10.60 12.24
CA HIS A 27 -11.32 -11.58 13.26
C HIS A 27 -10.81 -12.99 12.92
N LYS A 28 -10.97 -13.44 11.67
CA LYS A 28 -10.49 -14.75 11.21
C LYS A 28 -8.98 -14.94 11.41
N VAL A 29 -8.18 -13.91 11.18
CA VAL A 29 -6.71 -13.98 11.26
C VAL A 29 -6.14 -13.49 12.60
N GLY A 30 -7.00 -13.13 13.56
CA GLY A 30 -6.57 -12.63 14.86
C GLY A 30 -5.81 -11.29 14.77
N ALA A 31 -6.35 -10.36 14.00
CA ALA A 31 -5.82 -9.00 13.84
C ALA A 31 -6.87 -7.96 14.27
N ASP A 32 -6.39 -6.78 14.67
CA ASP A 32 -7.25 -5.62 14.88
C ASP A 32 -7.76 -5.08 13.55
N PHE A 33 -8.92 -4.42 13.54
CA PHE A 33 -9.41 -3.68 12.37
C PHE A 33 -9.34 -2.17 12.64
N VAL A 34 -8.55 -1.46 11.84
CA VAL A 34 -8.26 -0.04 12.00
C VAL A 34 -8.67 0.72 10.75
N VAL A 35 -9.39 1.83 10.92
CA VAL A 35 -9.79 2.71 9.83
C VAL A 35 -9.09 4.06 9.99
N ILE A 36 -8.30 4.46 8.99
CA ILE A 36 -7.81 5.83 8.85
C ILE A 36 -8.97 6.66 8.33
N ALA A 37 -9.66 7.35 9.24
CA ALA A 37 -10.91 8.06 8.96
C ALA A 37 -10.76 9.59 8.91
N ALA A 38 -9.55 10.11 9.16
CA ALA A 38 -9.29 11.55 9.17
C ALA A 38 -7.93 11.86 8.55
N PRO A 39 -7.82 12.97 7.79
CA PRO A 39 -6.54 13.40 7.25
C PRO A 39 -5.63 13.92 8.37
N LYS A 40 -4.34 13.64 8.26
CA LYS A 40 -3.30 14.13 9.17
C LYS A 40 -2.09 14.71 8.44
N LEU A 41 -1.83 14.25 7.22
CA LEU A 41 -0.54 14.52 6.56
C LEU A 41 -0.51 15.90 5.90
N ASN A 42 -1.68 16.49 5.63
CA ASN A 42 -1.83 17.77 4.94
C ASN A 42 -1.14 17.80 3.57
N LEU A 43 -1.07 16.64 2.91
CA LEU A 43 -0.59 16.49 1.54
C LEU A 43 -1.75 16.75 0.56
N LYS A 44 -1.39 17.00 -0.70
CA LYS A 44 -2.33 17.50 -1.72
C LYS A 44 -3.48 16.57 -2.04
N TYR A 45 -3.27 15.27 -1.87
CA TYR A 45 -4.23 14.24 -2.24
C TYR A 45 -4.48 13.27 -1.10
N ILE A 46 -5.74 12.85 -0.96
CA ILE A 46 -6.17 12.02 0.17
C ILE A 46 -5.52 10.63 0.19
N HIS A 47 -5.11 10.11 -0.97
CA HIS A 47 -4.48 8.78 -1.06
C HIS A 47 -3.13 8.73 -0.34
N TYR A 48 -2.48 9.88 -0.12
CA TYR A 48 -1.28 9.95 0.71
C TYR A 48 -1.55 9.62 2.17
N GLU A 49 -2.78 9.73 2.67
CA GLU A 49 -3.10 9.42 4.07
C GLU A 49 -2.81 7.94 4.42
N LYS A 50 -2.58 7.07 3.44
CA LYS A 50 -2.01 5.72 3.64
C LYS A 50 -0.62 5.74 4.29
N TYR A 51 0.15 6.81 4.15
CA TYR A 51 1.45 6.95 4.82
C TYR A 51 1.32 7.11 6.34
N GLN A 52 0.11 7.29 6.89
CA GLN A 52 -0.12 7.11 8.34
C GLN A 52 0.22 5.69 8.83
N VAL A 53 0.41 4.72 7.91
CA VAL A 53 1.00 3.40 8.23
C VAL A 53 2.35 3.55 8.96
N TYR A 54 3.11 4.62 8.72
CA TYR A 54 4.34 4.93 9.45
C TYR A 54 4.11 4.94 10.98
N GLU A 55 3.16 5.73 11.48
CA GLU A 55 2.82 5.82 12.90
C GLU A 55 2.18 4.51 13.41
N LEU A 56 1.36 3.85 12.58
CA LEU A 56 0.71 2.60 12.98
C LEU A 56 1.73 1.47 13.22
N LEU A 57 2.86 1.46 12.52
CA LEU A 57 3.93 0.49 12.72
C LEU A 57 4.71 0.69 14.04
N ASP A 58 4.54 1.82 14.74
CA ASP A 58 5.02 1.94 16.12
C ASP A 58 4.27 1.00 17.07
N THR A 59 2.98 0.81 16.81
CA THR A 59 2.06 -0.02 17.63
C THR A 59 1.97 -1.46 17.12
N TYR A 60 1.91 -1.65 15.81
CA TYR A 60 1.69 -2.94 15.18
C TYR A 60 2.98 -3.52 14.58
N ASP A 61 3.21 -4.81 14.79
CA ASP A 61 4.37 -5.51 14.21
C ASP A 61 4.16 -5.81 12.74
N ARG A 62 2.90 -6.06 12.34
CA ARG A 62 2.49 -6.35 10.96
C ARG A 62 1.17 -5.70 10.62
N ILE A 63 1.09 -5.10 9.44
CA ILE A 63 -0.09 -4.43 8.91
C ILE A 63 -0.42 -4.99 7.53
N LEU A 64 -1.65 -5.49 7.36
CA LEU A 64 -2.25 -5.66 6.04
C LEU A 64 -3.09 -4.41 5.74
N PHE A 65 -2.59 -3.56 4.86
CA PHE A 65 -3.33 -2.43 4.33
C PHE A 65 -4.21 -2.87 3.16
N LEU A 66 -5.47 -2.45 3.18
CA LEU A 66 -6.47 -2.68 2.14
C LEU A 66 -7.12 -1.35 1.75
N ASP A 67 -7.10 -0.99 0.47
CA ASP A 67 -7.89 0.12 -0.05
C ASP A 67 -9.38 -0.15 0.26
N SER A 68 -10.13 0.92 0.53
CA SER A 68 -11.51 0.81 0.99
C SER A 68 -12.48 0.21 -0.05
N ASP A 69 -12.07 0.06 -1.31
CA ASP A 69 -12.82 -0.62 -2.37
C ASP A 69 -12.50 -2.13 -2.48
N ILE A 70 -11.61 -2.66 -1.64
CA ILE A 70 -11.29 -4.10 -1.62
C ILE A 70 -12.41 -4.91 -0.97
N ILE A 71 -12.86 -5.95 -1.69
CA ILE A 71 -13.79 -6.98 -1.18
C ILE A 71 -12.99 -8.21 -0.78
N VAL A 72 -12.96 -8.51 0.51
CA VAL A 72 -12.31 -9.73 1.03
C VAL A 72 -13.29 -10.89 1.03
N THR A 73 -12.97 -11.97 0.33
CA THR A 73 -13.82 -13.18 0.33
C THR A 73 -13.59 -14.02 1.60
N PRO A 74 -14.61 -14.75 2.10
CA PRO A 74 -14.45 -15.62 3.28
C PRO A 74 -13.35 -16.68 3.14
N ASN A 75 -13.05 -17.07 1.90
CA ASN A 75 -12.03 -18.07 1.55
C ASN A 75 -10.62 -17.48 1.43
N CYS A 76 -10.44 -16.16 1.61
CA CYS A 76 -9.12 -15.55 1.60
C CYS A 76 -8.24 -16.22 2.68
N PRO A 77 -7.08 -16.81 2.33
CA PRO A 77 -6.15 -17.38 3.30
C PRO A 77 -5.57 -16.28 4.20
N ASP A 78 -4.93 -16.68 5.30
CA ASP A 78 -4.19 -15.73 6.14
C ASP A 78 -2.93 -15.25 5.39
N LEU A 79 -2.93 -13.98 4.97
CA LEU A 79 -1.77 -13.40 4.27
C LEU A 79 -0.56 -13.23 5.19
N PHE A 80 -0.77 -13.11 6.51
CA PHE A 80 0.32 -12.98 7.48
C PHE A 80 1.19 -14.24 7.54
N GLU A 81 0.62 -15.41 7.24
CA GLU A 81 1.34 -16.70 7.17
C GLU A 81 1.99 -16.94 5.79
N ILE A 82 1.56 -16.22 4.75
CA ILE A 82 2.05 -16.40 3.37
C ILE A 82 3.24 -15.49 3.08
N VAL A 83 3.16 -14.22 3.50
CA VAL A 83 4.18 -13.22 3.18
C VAL A 83 5.28 -13.25 4.25
N PRO A 84 6.54 -13.58 3.88
CA PRO A 84 7.66 -13.56 4.82
C PRO A 84 7.77 -12.21 5.52
N GLN A 85 8.05 -12.22 6.83
CA GLN A 85 8.11 -11.00 7.62
C GLN A 85 9.12 -9.99 7.07
N ASN A 86 10.19 -10.46 6.43
CA ASN A 86 11.26 -9.65 5.89
C ASN A 86 11.01 -9.12 4.46
N GLN A 87 9.83 -9.34 3.89
CA GLN A 87 9.48 -8.90 2.53
C GLN A 87 8.21 -8.03 2.53
N PHE A 88 8.16 -7.10 1.59
CA PHE A 88 6.99 -6.26 1.34
C PHE A 88 6.01 -7.04 0.46
N GLY A 89 4.87 -7.45 1.02
CA GLY A 89 3.85 -8.19 0.26
C GLY A 89 2.99 -7.25 -0.56
N ALA A 90 3.00 -7.37 -1.88
CA ALA A 90 2.12 -6.62 -2.78
C ALA A 90 1.96 -7.35 -4.12
N PHE A 91 0.95 -7.00 -4.91
CA PHE A 91 0.77 -7.62 -6.24
C PHE A 91 1.61 -6.89 -7.30
N LEU A 92 2.55 -7.59 -7.95
CA LEU A 92 3.38 -7.05 -9.03
C LEU A 92 2.61 -6.95 -10.36
N VAL A 93 1.77 -5.92 -10.49
CA VAL A 93 0.97 -5.65 -11.71
C VAL A 93 1.83 -5.53 -12.99
N SER A 94 3.08 -5.08 -12.87
CA SER A 94 4.07 -5.00 -13.98
C SER A 94 4.38 -6.34 -14.68
N LYS A 95 4.08 -7.48 -14.03
CA LYS A 95 4.18 -8.81 -14.66
C LYS A 95 3.06 -9.08 -15.66
N HIS A 96 1.98 -8.30 -15.61
CA HIS A 96 0.78 -8.48 -16.42
C HIS A 96 0.51 -7.30 -17.35
N SER A 97 1.19 -6.16 -17.16
CA SER A 97 1.00 -4.95 -17.98
C SER A 97 2.28 -4.10 -18.02
N TYR A 98 2.42 -3.30 -19.09
CA TYR A 98 3.47 -2.27 -19.24
C TYR A 98 2.95 -0.86 -18.95
N PHE A 99 1.71 -0.74 -18.49
CA PHE A 99 1.00 0.53 -18.33
C PHE A 99 1.73 1.54 -17.42
N HIS A 100 2.52 1.05 -16.47
CA HIS A 100 3.21 1.89 -15.47
C HIS A 100 4.64 2.30 -15.86
N ASP A 101 5.17 1.84 -17.00
CA ASP A 101 6.54 2.14 -17.42
C ASP A 101 6.80 3.66 -17.57
N GLY A 102 5.77 4.41 -17.99
CA GLY A 102 5.83 5.87 -18.06
C GLY A 102 5.99 6.53 -16.69
N ALA A 103 5.26 6.06 -15.68
CA ALA A 103 5.33 6.57 -14.32
C ALA A 103 6.72 6.32 -13.70
N ILE A 104 7.31 5.14 -13.94
CA ILE A 104 8.68 4.79 -13.51
C ILE A 104 9.73 5.77 -14.07
N ARG A 105 9.61 6.12 -15.35
CA ARG A 105 10.54 7.09 -15.98
C ARG A 105 10.39 8.48 -15.37
N VAL A 106 9.16 8.97 -15.28
CA VAL A 106 8.87 10.32 -14.79
C VAL A 106 9.34 10.51 -13.36
N ILE A 107 9.12 9.54 -12.47
CA ILE A 107 9.55 9.70 -11.08
C ILE A 107 11.08 9.71 -10.93
N GLN A 108 11.79 8.92 -11.74
CA GLN A 108 13.26 8.93 -11.76
C GLN A 108 13.83 10.22 -12.36
N GLU A 109 13.14 10.86 -13.30
CA GLU A 109 13.51 12.19 -13.80
C GLU A 109 13.39 13.27 -12.71
N VAL A 110 12.41 13.14 -11.82
CA VAL A 110 12.14 14.12 -10.74
C VAL A 110 13.04 13.89 -9.52
N LEU A 111 13.17 12.65 -9.06
CA LEU A 111 13.80 12.31 -7.77
C LEU A 111 15.21 11.73 -7.92
N GLY A 112 15.63 11.44 -9.15
CA GLY A 112 16.90 10.82 -9.47
C GLY A 112 16.74 9.35 -9.88
N ASP A 113 17.52 8.98 -10.89
CA ASP A 113 17.58 7.62 -11.44
C ASP A 113 18.28 6.67 -10.45
N ILE A 114 17.57 5.63 -10.04
CA ILE A 114 18.05 4.57 -9.13
C ILE A 114 18.31 3.25 -9.88
N GLY A 115 18.21 3.27 -11.22
CA GLY A 115 18.28 2.09 -12.07
C GLY A 115 17.03 1.22 -12.01
N TRP A 116 15.90 1.73 -11.51
CA TRP A 116 14.64 1.00 -11.44
C TRP A 116 14.00 0.93 -12.82
N LYS A 117 13.69 -0.28 -13.28
CA LYS A 117 13.29 -0.51 -14.69
C LYS A 117 11.83 -0.87 -14.90
N ARG A 118 11.25 -1.69 -14.01
CA ARG A 118 9.98 -2.34 -14.34
C ARG A 118 9.13 -2.79 -13.16
N GLU A 119 9.74 -3.36 -12.12
CA GLU A 119 8.96 -3.96 -11.03
C GLU A 119 8.08 -2.92 -10.34
N TYR A 120 6.79 -3.01 -10.62
CA TYR A 120 5.77 -2.09 -10.16
C TYR A 120 4.61 -2.88 -9.55
N PHE A 121 4.25 -2.55 -8.31
CA PHE A 121 3.15 -3.15 -7.57
C PHE A 121 1.93 -2.24 -7.46
N ASN A 122 0.76 -2.85 -7.34
CA ASN A 122 -0.46 -2.19 -6.91
C ASN A 122 -0.51 -2.13 -5.37
N SER A 123 -0.69 -0.92 -4.83
CA SER A 123 -0.63 -0.58 -3.40
C SER A 123 -1.98 -0.64 -2.69
N GLY A 124 -3.04 -1.06 -3.37
CA GLY A 124 -4.35 -1.27 -2.76
C GLY A 124 -4.42 -2.49 -1.85
N VAL A 125 -3.44 -3.40 -1.95
CA VAL A 125 -3.23 -4.46 -0.96
C VAL A 125 -1.75 -4.57 -0.67
N MET A 126 -1.38 -4.28 0.58
CA MET A 126 0.01 -4.32 1.03
C MET A 126 0.12 -5.01 2.37
N LEU A 127 1.03 -5.97 2.49
CA LEU A 127 1.37 -6.60 3.76
C LEU A 127 2.78 -6.21 4.17
N VAL A 128 2.87 -5.38 5.20
CA VAL A 128 4.12 -4.79 5.69
C VAL A 128 4.38 -5.20 7.13
N SER A 129 5.64 -5.08 7.52
CA SER A 129 6.13 -5.39 8.86
C SER A 129 6.80 -4.14 9.42
N LYS A 130 6.98 -4.09 10.74
CA LYS A 130 7.61 -2.96 11.43
C LYS A 130 8.96 -2.53 10.83
N GLN A 131 9.77 -3.47 10.35
CA GLN A 131 11.02 -3.18 9.66
C GLN A 131 10.88 -2.40 8.34
N HIS A 132 9.68 -2.32 7.76
CA HIS A 132 9.38 -1.53 6.56
C HIS A 132 8.86 -0.12 6.87
N GLN A 133 8.86 0.30 8.15
CA GLN A 133 8.31 1.58 8.59
C GLN A 133 8.85 2.77 7.78
N GLU A 134 10.17 2.84 7.57
CA GLU A 134 10.84 3.91 6.83
C GLU A 134 10.36 4.08 5.37
N VAL A 135 9.75 3.05 4.77
CA VAL A 135 9.14 3.17 3.44
C VAL A 135 8.01 4.21 3.43
N PHE A 136 7.38 4.46 4.58
CA PHE A 136 6.25 5.38 4.74
C PHE A 136 6.66 6.72 5.38
N CYS A 137 7.96 7.03 5.47
CA CYS A 137 8.43 8.28 6.06
C CYS A 137 7.97 9.52 5.27
N LEU A 138 7.54 10.58 5.98
CA LEU A 138 6.95 11.79 5.41
C LEU A 138 7.98 12.88 5.10
N GLU A 139 9.14 12.50 4.59
CA GLU A 139 10.25 13.41 4.37
C GLU A 139 10.88 13.21 2.99
N GLY A 140 11.77 14.13 2.61
CA GLY A 140 12.58 14.04 1.41
C GLY A 140 11.76 13.89 0.13
N ASP A 141 11.94 12.75 -0.54
CA ASP A 141 11.38 12.42 -1.85
C ASP A 141 9.84 12.54 -1.91
N LEU A 142 9.15 12.19 -0.82
CA LEU A 142 7.68 12.27 -0.78
C LEU A 142 7.19 13.70 -0.90
N LEU A 143 7.81 14.64 -0.17
CA LEU A 143 7.41 16.05 -0.19
C LEU A 143 7.73 16.71 -1.53
N VAL A 144 8.83 16.31 -2.18
CA VAL A 144 9.15 16.74 -3.54
C VAL A 144 8.08 16.23 -4.51
N TRP A 145 7.73 14.94 -4.43
CA TRP A 145 6.75 14.33 -5.32
C TRP A 145 5.32 14.85 -5.11
N ASP A 146 4.90 15.16 -3.88
CA ASP A 146 3.59 15.77 -3.59
C ASP A 146 3.38 17.11 -4.30
N SER A 147 4.47 17.87 -4.51
CA SER A 147 4.41 19.15 -5.24
C SER A 147 4.08 18.97 -6.73
N GLU A 148 4.30 17.78 -7.29
CA GLU A 148 4.03 17.46 -8.68
C GLU A 148 2.53 17.16 -8.93
N LYS A 149 2.05 17.37 -10.17
CA LYS A 149 0.74 16.87 -10.63
C LYS A 149 0.97 15.66 -11.52
N ARG A 150 0.71 14.44 -11.03
CA ARG A 150 0.97 13.18 -11.75
C ARG A 150 -0.09 12.13 -11.41
N ASP A 151 -0.25 11.15 -12.28
CA ASP A 151 -1.12 9.99 -12.04
C ASP A 151 -0.50 9.04 -11.02
N PHE A 152 -1.33 8.25 -10.33
CA PHE A 152 -0.91 7.24 -9.35
C PHE A 152 0.10 7.75 -8.32
N PHE A 153 -0.09 8.99 -7.86
CA PHE A 153 0.93 9.75 -7.15
C PHE A 153 1.41 9.04 -5.88
N ASP A 154 0.51 8.49 -5.05
CA ASP A 154 0.84 7.80 -3.80
C ASP A 154 1.51 6.43 -4.03
N GLN A 155 1.05 5.68 -5.03
CA GLN A 155 1.58 4.36 -5.36
C GLN A 155 2.93 4.44 -6.08
N THR A 156 3.11 5.42 -6.96
CA THR A 156 4.35 5.58 -7.75
C THR A 156 5.51 5.91 -6.82
N ILE A 157 5.33 6.87 -5.91
CA ILE A 157 6.36 7.21 -4.92
C ILE A 157 6.61 6.06 -3.94
N LEU A 158 5.58 5.31 -3.54
CA LEU A 158 5.79 4.15 -2.69
C LEU A 158 6.63 3.06 -3.38
N ASN A 159 6.35 2.80 -4.66
CA ASN A 159 7.17 1.89 -5.45
C ASN A 159 8.62 2.40 -5.57
N TYR A 160 8.82 3.68 -5.88
CA TYR A 160 10.15 4.27 -5.96
C TYR A 160 10.94 4.13 -4.64
N THR A 161 10.31 4.43 -3.50
CA THR A 161 10.94 4.30 -2.18
C THR A 161 11.32 2.84 -1.87
N VAL A 162 10.42 1.88 -2.11
CA VAL A 162 10.71 0.44 -1.93
C VAL A 162 11.93 0.01 -2.76
N GLN A 163 11.99 0.43 -4.02
CA GLN A 163 13.07 0.11 -4.94
C GLN A 163 14.39 0.78 -4.53
N LYS A 164 14.34 2.07 -4.16
CA LYS A 164 15.50 2.84 -3.69
C LYS A 164 16.12 2.25 -2.44
N MET A 165 15.30 1.75 -1.52
CA MET A 165 15.74 1.11 -0.28
C MET A 165 16.17 -0.35 -0.47
N GLY A 166 15.96 -0.94 -1.67
CA GLY A 166 16.26 -2.34 -1.94
C GLY A 166 15.41 -3.32 -1.11
N VAL A 167 14.18 -2.92 -0.75
CA VAL A 167 13.28 -3.77 0.04
C VAL A 167 12.74 -4.89 -0.86
N PRO A 168 12.96 -6.17 -0.51
CA PRO A 168 12.49 -7.29 -1.32
C PRO A 168 10.96 -7.37 -1.31
N ILE A 169 10.37 -7.52 -2.50
CA ILE A 169 8.92 -7.62 -2.68
C ILE A 169 8.52 -9.08 -2.80
N TYR A 170 7.53 -9.49 -2.00
CA TYR A 170 6.84 -10.75 -2.16
C TYR A 170 5.60 -10.54 -3.02
N ASP A 171 5.59 -11.12 -4.22
CA ASP A 171 4.43 -11.05 -5.12
C ASP A 171 3.30 -11.94 -4.60
N ILE A 172 2.29 -11.31 -3.99
CA ILE A 172 1.11 -12.05 -3.49
C ILE A 172 0.29 -12.64 -4.65
N GLY A 173 0.39 -12.05 -5.86
CA GLY A 173 -0.32 -12.47 -7.05
C GLY A 173 -1.71 -11.84 -7.22
N TYR A 174 -2.19 -11.84 -8.47
CA TYR A 174 -3.37 -11.06 -8.88
C TYR A 174 -4.64 -11.39 -8.09
N LYS A 175 -4.81 -12.63 -7.63
CA LYS A 175 -6.02 -13.08 -6.90
C LYS A 175 -6.26 -12.33 -5.59
N PHE A 176 -5.26 -11.64 -5.06
CA PHE A 176 -5.38 -10.84 -3.84
C PHE A 176 -5.49 -9.34 -4.09
N ASN A 177 -5.30 -8.87 -5.32
CA ASN A 177 -5.44 -7.48 -5.70
C ASN A 177 -5.79 -7.40 -7.20
N HIS A 178 -6.98 -7.86 -7.54
CA HIS A 178 -7.44 -7.99 -8.92
C HIS A 178 -8.22 -6.74 -9.33
N THR A 179 -7.66 -5.96 -10.24
CA THR A 179 -8.39 -4.90 -10.96
C THR A 179 -8.90 -5.47 -12.27
N THR A 180 -10.16 -5.19 -12.62
CA THR A 180 -10.64 -5.39 -13.99
C THR A 180 -10.17 -4.18 -14.80
N ASP A 181 -9.03 -4.32 -15.45
CA ASP A 181 -8.65 -3.39 -16.53
C ASP A 181 -9.49 -3.67 -17.78
#